data_AF-A0A7W5K704-F1
#
_entry.id   AF-A0A7W5K704-F1
#
_cell.length_a   1.000
_cell.length_b   1.000
_cell.length_c   1.000
_cell.angle_alpha   90.00
_cell.angle_beta   90.00
_cell.angle_gamma   90.00
#
_symmetry.space_group_name_H-M   'P 1'
#
loop_
_entity.id
_entity.type
_entity.pdbx_description
1 polymer ?
#
loop_
_entity_poly.entity_id
_entity_poly.type
_entity_poly.pdbx_seq_one_letter_code
_entity_poly.pdbx_strand_id
1 'polypeptide(L)' 'MADRGFSPHSFRAGFITEAHRQGKPDVAIKRISGHRDQRTFERYIRRTDEFEDHAGDFYPGVEESRAEAWAFR' A
#
# COMPACT_ATOMS: atom_id res chain seq x y z
N MET A 1 16.99 12.80 13.21
CA MET A 1 17.01 12.16 11.87
C MET A 1 15.59 11.82 11.44
N ALA A 2 14.82 12.81 10.98
CA ALA A 2 13.63 12.57 10.17
C ALA A 2 13.83 13.42 8.91
N ASP A 3 14.65 12.89 8.01
CA ASP A 3 14.87 13.46 6.69
C ASP A 3 13.64 13.15 5.83
N ARG A 4 12.96 14.19 5.37
CA ARG A 4 11.96 14.26 4.30
C ARG A 4 11.16 12.96 4.01
N GLY A 5 10.01 12.82 4.68
CA GLY A 5 8.85 12.09 4.14
C GLY A 5 8.50 10.76 4.79
N PHE A 6 9.44 10.08 5.47
CA PHE A 6 9.16 8.80 6.10
C PHE A 6 9.40 8.84 7.61
N SER A 7 8.39 8.39 8.35
CA SER A 7 8.45 8.22 9.80
C SER A 7 8.36 6.74 10.16
N PRO A 8 8.75 6.33 11.38
CA PRO A 8 8.46 4.98 11.89
C PRO A 8 6.98 4.60 11.79
N HIS A 9 6.08 5.59 11.87
CA HIS A 9 4.66 5.38 11.68
C HIS A 9 4.31 5.01 10.22
N SER A 10 4.96 5.67 9.26
CA SER A 10 4.84 5.34 7.83
C SER A 10 5.34 3.93 7.54
N PHE A 11 6.44 3.51 8.17
CA PHE A 11 6.95 2.13 8.03
C PHE A 11 5.96 1.09 8.60
N ARG A 12 5.40 1.34 9.78
CA ARG A 12 4.39 0.46 10.37
C ARG A 12 3.15 0.34 9.48
N ALA A 13 2.70 1.45 8.88
CA ALA A 13 1.58 1.44 7.95
C ALA A 13 1.88 0.56 6.73
N GLY A 14 3.03 0.79 6.08
CA GLY A 14 3.45 0.00 4.92
C GLY A 14 3.60 -1.49 5.23
N PHE A 15 4.18 -1.84 6.38
CA PHE A 15 4.29 -3.23 6.83
C PHE A 15 2.91 -3.92 6.95
N ILE A 16 1.93 -3.27 7.57
CA ILE A 16 0.59 -3.86 7.78
C ILE A 16 -0.12 -4.04 6.43
N THR A 17 -0.10 -3.00 5.59
CA THR A 17 -0.70 -3.03 4.25
C THR A 17 -0.12 -4.15 3.40
N GLU A 18 1.21 -4.25 3.31
CA GLU A 18 1.86 -5.25 2.47
C GLU A 18 1.63 -6.67 3.02
N ALA A 19 1.73 -6.88 4.33
CA ALA A 19 1.48 -8.20 4.91
C ALA A 19 0.03 -8.67 4.68
N HIS A 20 -0.94 -7.76 4.72
CA HIS A 20 -2.33 -8.07 4.45
C HIS A 20 -2.55 -8.42 2.97
N ARG A 21 -2.01 -7.64 2.03
CA ARG A 21 -2.03 -7.94 0.58
C ARG A 21 -1.46 -9.31 0.24
N GLN A 22 -0.41 -9.71 0.95
CA GLN A 22 0.22 -11.03 0.82
C GLN A 22 -0.60 -12.18 1.47
N GLY A 23 -1.83 -11.90 1.90
CA GLY A 23 -2.75 -12.88 2.50
C GLY A 23 -2.30 -13.41 3.85
N LYS A 24 -1.45 -12.68 4.59
CA LYS A 24 -1.03 -13.11 5.93
C LYS A 24 -2.19 -12.96 6.91
N PRO A 25 -2.32 -13.86 7.90
CA PRO A 25 -3.42 -13.79 8.86
C PRO A 25 -3.31 -12.53 9.72
N ASP A 26 -4.38 -11.74 9.78
CA ASP A 26 -4.46 -10.48 10.51
C ASP A 26 -4.01 -10.58 11.98
N VAL A 27 -4.33 -11.69 12.64
CA VAL A 27 -3.89 -11.96 14.02
C VAL A 27 -2.37 -12.00 14.17
N ALA A 28 -1.65 -12.50 13.17
CA ALA A 28 -0.19 -12.52 13.16
C ALA A 28 0.37 -11.12 12.85
N ILE A 29 -0.21 -10.41 11.88
CA ILE A 29 0.18 -9.04 11.53
C ILE A 29 -0.01 -8.11 12.74
N LYS A 30 -1.14 -8.22 13.43
CA LYS A 30 -1.45 -7.47 14.65
C LYS A 30 -0.45 -7.75 15.77
N ARG A 31 -0.10 -9.02 15.98
CA ARG A 31 0.90 -9.45 16.98
C ARG A 31 2.28 -8.85 16.69
N ILE A 32 2.74 -8.88 15.43
CA ILE A 32 4.07 -8.37 15.04
C ILE A 32 4.11 -6.84 15.05
N SER A 33 3.05 -6.17 14.57
CA SER A 33 2.97 -4.71 14.53
C SER A 33 2.82 -4.06 15.91
N GLY A 34 2.42 -4.84 16.92
CA GLY A 34 2.24 -4.40 18.32
C GLY A 34 0.90 -3.72 18.61
N HIS A 35 -0.10 -3.88 17.73
CA HIS A 35 -1.42 -3.29 17.94
C HIS A 35 -2.21 -4.08 18.98
N ARG A 36 -2.57 -3.42 20.10
CA ARG A 36 -3.46 -4.00 21.12
C ARG A 36 -4.92 -3.75 20.79
N ASP A 37 -5.23 -2.54 20.35
CA ASP A 37 -6.57 -2.15 19.94
C ASP A 37 -6.89 -2.67 18.53
N GLN A 38 -8.04 -3.33 18.40
CA GLN A 38 -8.51 -3.90 17.14
C GLN A 38 -8.91 -2.81 16.15
N ARG A 39 -9.61 -1.76 16.61
CA ARG A 39 -10.15 -0.70 15.73
C ARG A 39 -9.05 0.08 15.03
N THR A 40 -7.96 0.35 15.74
CA THR A 40 -6.78 1.04 15.22
C THR A 40 -6.07 0.21 14.15
N PHE A 41 -5.98 -1.11 14.34
CA PHE A 41 -5.41 -2.04 13.36
C PHE A 41 -6.28 -2.11 12.10
N GLU A 42 -7.60 -2.29 12.25
CA GLU A 42 -8.53 -2.40 11.12
C GLU A 42 -8.55 -1.19 10.20
N ARG A 43 -8.20 0.00 10.70
CA ARG A 43 -8.07 1.20 9.86
C ARG A 43 -7.03 1.03 8.75
N TYR A 44 -5.95 0.28 9.01
CA TYR A 44 -4.94 -0.02 7.97
C TYR A 44 -5.46 -1.02 6.95
N ILE A 45 -6.22 -2.01 7.40
CA ILE A 45 -6.81 -3.05 6.54
C ILE A 45 -7.85 -2.45 5.60
N ARG A 46 -8.86 -1.75 6.16
CA ARG A 46 -9.93 -1.12 5.35
C ARG A 46 -9.39 -0.15 4.31
N ARG A 47 -8.35 0.62 4.68
CA ARG A 47 -7.70 1.53 3.74
C ARG A 47 -6.98 0.76 2.63
N THR A 48 -6.37 -0.38 2.94
CA THR A 48 -5.74 -1.25 1.94
C THR A 48 -6.80 -1.79 0.98
N ASP A 49 -7.90 -2.32 1.51
CA ASP A 49 -9.02 -2.86 0.73
C ASP A 49 -9.68 -1.79 -0.15
N GLU A 50 -9.74 -0.53 0.30
CA GLU A 50 -10.25 0.59 -0.51
C GLU A 50 -9.41 0.85 -1.78
N PHE A 51 -8.15 0.42 -1.80
CA PHE A 51 -7.26 0.54 -2.96
C PHE A 51 -7.17 -0.74 -3.80
N GLU A 52 -7.63 -1.90 -3.30
CA GLU A 52 -7.69 -3.14 -4.06
C GLU A 52 -9.08 -3.26 -4.72
N ASP A 53 -9.15 -3.60 -6.01
CA ASP A 53 -10.42 -3.74 -6.75
C ASP A 53 -11.24 -2.44 -6.80
N HIS A 54 -10.56 -1.30 -6.69
CA HIS A 54 -11.21 0.00 -6.83
C HIS A 54 -11.52 0.30 -8.30
N ALA A 55 -12.51 1.14 -8.58
CA ALA A 55 -12.94 1.48 -9.95
C ALA A 55 -11.81 2.03 -10.85
N GLY A 56 -10.69 2.48 -10.26
CA GLY A 56 -9.46 2.86 -10.97
C GLY A 56 -8.69 1.69 -11.58
N ASP A 57 -8.85 0.45 -11.09
CA ASP A 57 -8.19 -0.76 -11.61
C ASP A 57 -8.70 -1.12 -13.01
N PHE A 58 -9.92 -0.69 -13.34
CA PHE A 58 -10.48 -0.80 -14.70
C PHE A 58 -9.78 0.12 -15.71
N TYR A 59 -9.00 1.10 -15.27
CA TYR A 59 -8.13 1.87 -16.14
C TYR A 59 -6.73 1.24 -16.11
N PRO A 60 -6.41 0.27 -17.00
CA PRO A 60 -5.02 -0.10 -17.25
C PRO A 60 -4.35 1.17 -17.76
N GLY A 61 -3.61 1.85 -16.87
CA GLY A 61 -3.09 3.17 -17.16
C GLY A 61 -2.26 3.14 -18.43
N VAL A 62 -2.69 3.89 -19.45
CA VAL A 62 -1.86 4.55 -20.47
C VAL A 62 -0.54 3.82 -20.75
N GLU A 63 -0.63 2.56 -21.18
CA GLU A 63 0.53 1.85 -21.70
C GLU A 63 0.74 2.35 -23.13
N GLU A 64 1.96 2.82 -23.40
CA GLU A 64 2.50 3.17 -24.72
C GLU A 64 2.27 4.61 -25.24
N SER A 65 3.21 5.50 -24.90
CA SER A 65 3.62 6.61 -25.81
C SER A 65 5.03 7.11 -25.49
N ARG A 66 5.97 6.18 -25.23
CA ARG A 66 7.41 6.51 -25.07
C ARG A 66 8.35 5.68 -25.94
N ALA A 67 7.86 5.03 -26.98
CA ALA A 67 8.70 4.31 -27.94
C ALA A 67 8.89 5.05 -29.29
N GLU A 68 8.01 5.97 -29.71
CA GLU A 68 8.09 6.58 -31.05
C GLU A 68 8.49 8.06 -31.10
N ALA A 69 8.84 8.68 -29.96
CA ALA A 69 9.18 10.12 -29.93
C ALA A 69 10.66 10.44 -30.23
N TRP A 70 11.50 9.43 -30.51
CA TRP A 70 12.95 9.61 -30.72
C TRP A 70 13.45 9.23 -32.13
N ALA A 71 12.57 8.91 -33.08
CA ALA A 71 12.96 8.54 -34.44
C ALA A 71 13.00 9.70 -35.45
N PHE A 72 12.69 10.93 -35.04
CA PHE A 72 12.81 12.12 -35.90
C PHE A 72 13.41 13.30 -35.11
N ARG A 73 14.74 13.31 -34.99
CA ARG A 73 15.52 14.56 -34.88
C ARG A 73 16.91 14.39 -35.45
#